data_AF-A0A2D8RSZ1-F1
#
_entry.id   AF-A0A2D8RSZ1-F1
#
_cell.length_a   1.000
_cell.length_b   1.000
_cell.length_c   1.000
_cell.angle_alpha   90.00
_cell.angle_beta   90.00
_cell.angle_gamma   90.00
#
_symmetry.space_group_name_H-M   'P 1'
#
loop_
_entity.id
_entity.type
_entity.pdbx_description
1 polymer ?
#
loop_
_entity_poly.entity_id
_entity_poly.type
_entity_poly.pdbx_seq_one_letter_code
_entity_poly.pdbx_strand_id
1 'polypeptide(L)'
;MIGFCGCQSTQLSVEERERRRKEELALKERYLNRIQSAETSIYESMEMLATEVKDYNQDELQGFSGAVFVNDLFYPFELGAIARERGIGSRVVVRHVFEGSPADEAGLLLGDVLLRVNGKRVPRGEQGASFIVGNLKKLWLVDEPNIVLVDRNGRELELEIDAENSVYYSVVVTPFLGEEALVHAEGKAIYFSLEGLEDVEEAELHYLCAHALVQNVMKHARMKGQNELIGGLVDMAAMLYGVNTGGVFGNFGRNAYKSGFLIESDLLALYALSSGGIDIESYPVYWEERLKDGRGLLSRANQERIDAMRQVISEIAAKREAGEPIYPTEYLSGEWTLDDLRNKAESLDTELTDV
;
A
#
# COMPACT_ATOMS: atom_id res chain seq x y z
N MET A 1 -7.97 11.05 -66.62
CA MET A 1 -7.82 9.68 -66.08
C MET A 1 -7.52 9.80 -64.61
N ILE A 2 -8.54 9.63 -63.75
CA ILE A 2 -8.37 9.60 -62.30
C ILE A 2 -8.30 8.11 -61.94
N GLY A 3 -7.12 7.66 -61.50
CA GLY A 3 -6.91 6.29 -61.05
C GLY A 3 -7.49 6.11 -59.64
N PHE A 4 -8.50 5.24 -59.52
CA PHE A 4 -8.94 4.75 -58.23
C PHE A 4 -7.90 3.76 -57.69
N CYS A 5 -7.21 4.14 -56.61
CA CYS A 5 -6.40 3.25 -55.80
C CYS A 5 -7.35 2.39 -54.95
N GLY A 6 -7.48 1.11 -55.29
CA GLY A 6 -8.28 0.17 -54.51
C GLY A 6 -7.59 -0.16 -53.19
N CYS A 7 -8.24 0.16 -52.08
CA CYS A 7 -7.92 -0.43 -50.77
C CYS A 7 -8.20 -1.94 -50.84
N GLN A 8 -7.15 -2.76 -51.00
CA GLN A 8 -7.23 -4.19 -50.73
C GLN A 8 -7.19 -4.39 -49.21
N SER A 9 -8.34 -4.63 -48.59
CA SER A 9 -8.39 -5.22 -47.26
C SER A 9 -7.97 -6.69 -47.37
N THR A 10 -6.78 -7.03 -46.88
CA THR A 10 -6.32 -8.40 -46.80
C THR A 10 -7.15 -9.17 -45.78
N GLN A 11 -8.07 -10.02 -46.24
CA GLN A 11 -8.74 -10.99 -45.38
C GLN A 11 -7.72 -12.04 -44.95
N LEU A 12 -7.35 -12.02 -43.67
CA LEU A 12 -6.49 -13.06 -43.06
C LEU A 12 -7.10 -14.45 -43.26
N SER A 13 -6.26 -15.45 -43.57
CA SER A 13 -6.67 -16.85 -43.65
C SER A 13 -7.19 -17.35 -42.29
N VAL A 14 -7.97 -18.45 -42.30
CA VAL A 14 -8.47 -19.06 -41.05
C VAL A 14 -7.32 -19.46 -40.13
N GLU A 15 -6.29 -20.09 -40.68
CA GLU A 15 -5.07 -20.48 -39.94
C GLU A 15 -4.36 -19.27 -39.32
N GLU A 16 -4.27 -18.15 -40.05
CA GLU A 16 -3.61 -16.97 -39.52
C GLU A 16 -4.44 -16.25 -38.44
N ARG A 17 -5.77 -16.29 -38.54
CA ARG A 17 -6.66 -15.82 -37.46
C ARG A 17 -6.51 -16.68 -36.20
N GLU A 18 -6.45 -18.00 -36.34
CA GLU A 18 -6.24 -18.91 -35.22
C GLU A 18 -4.87 -18.72 -34.56
N ARG A 19 -3.81 -18.56 -35.37
CA ARG A 19 -2.46 -18.25 -34.87
C ARG A 19 -2.44 -16.94 -34.08
N ARG A 20 -2.99 -15.85 -34.65
CA ARG A 20 -3.06 -14.55 -33.96
C ARG A 20 -3.87 -14.62 -32.67
N ARG A 21 -4.99 -15.35 -32.66
CA ARG A 21 -5.80 -15.53 -31.46
C ARG A 21 -5.04 -16.27 -30.36
N LYS A 22 -4.27 -17.31 -30.70
CA LYS A 22 -3.40 -18.03 -29.75
C LYS A 22 -2.30 -17.12 -29.19
N GLU A 23 -1.68 -16.32 -30.04
CA GLU A 23 -0.65 -15.36 -29.62
C GLU A 23 -1.20 -14.28 -28.69
N GLU A 24 -2.38 -13.74 -29.01
CA GLU A 24 -3.08 -12.76 -28.16
C GLU A 24 -3.46 -13.37 -26.80
N LEU A 25 -3.98 -14.60 -26.78
CA LEU A 25 -4.32 -15.31 -25.55
C LEU A 25 -3.09 -15.50 -24.66
N ALA A 26 -1.99 -16.00 -25.24
CA ALA A 26 -0.74 -16.21 -24.52
C ALA A 26 -0.16 -14.89 -23.98
N LEU A 27 -0.31 -13.78 -24.70
CA LEU A 27 0.10 -12.46 -24.20
C LEU A 27 -0.74 -12.02 -23.00
N LYS A 28 -2.07 -12.16 -23.07
CA LYS A 28 -2.98 -11.81 -21.97
C LYS A 28 -2.77 -12.69 -20.74
N GLU A 29 -2.48 -13.98 -20.93
CA GLU A 29 -2.13 -14.89 -19.84
C GLU A 29 -0.84 -14.48 -19.14
N ARG A 30 0.22 -14.15 -19.90
CA ARG A 30 1.47 -13.63 -19.33
C ARG A 30 1.22 -12.33 -18.58
N TYR A 31 0.38 -11.46 -19.12
CA TYR A 31 0.07 -10.17 -18.51
C TYR A 31 -0.70 -10.33 -17.20
N LEU A 32 -1.74 -11.17 -17.17
CA LEU A 32 -2.46 -11.49 -15.93
C LEU A 32 -1.53 -12.16 -14.90
N ASN A 33 -0.64 -13.06 -15.32
CA ASN A 33 0.37 -13.66 -14.44
C ASN A 33 1.24 -12.61 -13.77
N ARG A 34 1.71 -11.60 -14.53
CA ARG A 34 2.55 -10.53 -13.98
C ARG A 34 1.81 -9.72 -12.92
N ILE A 35 0.56 -9.33 -13.20
CA ILE A 35 -0.31 -8.65 -12.23
C ILE A 35 -0.45 -9.50 -10.96
N GLN A 36 -0.82 -10.77 -11.13
CA GLN A 36 -1.08 -11.68 -10.01
C GLN A 36 0.16 -12.01 -9.18
N SER A 37 1.34 -12.04 -9.81
CA SER A 37 2.62 -12.21 -9.15
C SER A 37 2.96 -10.97 -8.32
N ALA A 38 2.85 -9.77 -8.91
CA ALA A 38 3.09 -8.51 -8.22
C ALA A 38 2.13 -8.33 -7.04
N GLU A 39 0.83 -8.61 -7.22
CA GLU A 39 -0.16 -8.62 -6.14
C GLU A 39 0.28 -9.48 -4.96
N THR A 40 0.77 -10.69 -5.21
CA THR A 40 1.18 -11.63 -4.16
C THR A 40 2.33 -11.05 -3.33
N SER A 41 3.40 -10.57 -3.97
CA SER A 41 4.53 -9.95 -3.27
C SER A 41 4.13 -8.68 -2.51
N ILE A 42 3.21 -7.88 -3.07
CA ILE A 42 2.68 -6.70 -2.38
C ILE A 42 1.86 -7.14 -1.16
N TYR A 43 1.01 -8.15 -1.27
CA TYR A 43 0.20 -8.63 -0.15
C TYR A 43 1.09 -9.14 1.00
N GLU A 44 2.11 -9.94 0.70
CA GLU A 44 3.06 -10.44 1.71
C GLU A 44 3.75 -9.28 2.47
N SER A 45 4.23 -8.28 1.72
CA SER A 45 4.83 -7.07 2.29
C SER A 45 3.82 -6.25 3.11
N MET A 46 2.62 -6.03 2.59
CA MET A 46 1.58 -5.24 3.23
C MET A 46 1.07 -5.88 4.52
N GLU A 47 0.95 -7.20 4.57
CA GLU A 47 0.44 -7.90 5.76
C GLU A 47 1.41 -7.81 6.93
N MET A 48 2.70 -8.01 6.64
CA MET A 48 3.77 -7.78 7.60
C MET A 48 3.72 -6.36 8.17
N LEU A 49 3.59 -5.35 7.30
CA LEU A 49 3.55 -3.95 7.70
C LEU A 49 2.23 -3.53 8.35
N ALA A 50 1.11 -4.17 8.00
CA ALA A 50 -0.20 -3.90 8.58
C ALA A 50 -0.22 -4.20 10.08
N THR A 51 0.48 -5.25 10.50
CA THR A 51 0.66 -5.59 11.92
C THR A 51 1.34 -4.47 12.70
N GLU A 52 2.33 -3.79 12.10
CA GLU A 52 3.07 -2.69 12.72
C GLU A 52 2.27 -1.38 12.71
N VAL A 53 1.60 -1.08 11.59
CA VAL A 53 0.91 0.21 11.37
C VAL A 53 -0.45 0.26 12.07
N LYS A 54 -1.05 -0.87 12.47
CA LYS A 54 -2.37 -0.91 13.14
C LYS A 54 -2.44 0.00 14.38
N ASP A 55 -1.34 0.11 15.11
CA ASP A 55 -1.29 0.91 16.34
C ASP A 55 -1.11 2.41 16.06
N TYR A 56 -0.84 2.82 14.82
CA TYR A 56 -0.70 4.24 14.47
C TYR A 56 -2.04 4.96 14.44
N ASN A 57 -3.13 4.25 14.13
CA ASN A 57 -4.46 4.84 14.04
C ASN A 57 -5.57 3.82 14.34
N GLN A 58 -5.91 3.70 15.63
CA GLN A 58 -6.92 2.74 16.10
C GLN A 58 -8.33 3.01 15.55
N ASP A 59 -8.64 4.25 15.14
CA ASP A 59 -9.94 4.62 14.57
C ASP A 59 -10.18 3.98 13.18
N GLU A 60 -9.12 3.54 12.49
CA GLU A 60 -9.19 2.98 11.14
C GLU A 60 -9.18 1.45 11.13
N LEU A 61 -9.10 0.81 12.30
CA LEU A 61 -9.12 -0.63 12.42
C LEU A 61 -10.47 -1.21 12.00
N GLN A 62 -10.40 -2.35 11.32
CA GLN A 62 -11.56 -3.11 10.88
C GLN A 62 -11.33 -4.59 11.16
N GLY A 63 -12.42 -5.35 11.24
CA GLY A 63 -12.34 -6.80 11.24
C GLY A 63 -11.70 -7.29 9.94
N PHE A 64 -10.70 -8.15 10.09
CA PHE A 64 -9.93 -8.74 9.01
C PHE A 64 -9.88 -10.25 9.19
N SER A 65 -10.12 -10.97 8.09
CA SER A 65 -10.15 -12.44 8.09
C SER A 65 -8.82 -13.05 7.68
N GLY A 66 -7.83 -12.29 7.19
CA GLY A 66 -6.64 -12.92 6.61
C GLY A 66 -6.81 -13.43 5.17
N ALA A 67 -7.81 -12.94 4.45
CA ALA A 67 -8.02 -13.33 3.05
C ALA A 67 -8.37 -12.15 2.13
N VAL A 68 -7.93 -12.26 0.88
CA VAL A 68 -8.22 -11.32 -0.19
C VAL A 68 -9.31 -11.90 -1.09
N PHE A 69 -10.32 -11.08 -1.39
CA PHE A 69 -11.47 -11.47 -2.20
C PHE A 69 -11.57 -10.61 -3.46
N VAL A 70 -11.81 -11.23 -4.62
CA VAL A 70 -11.91 -10.53 -5.91
C VAL A 70 -13.05 -11.10 -6.76
N ASN A 71 -13.38 -10.42 -7.86
CA ASN A 71 -14.12 -11.00 -8.98
C ASN A 71 -13.48 -10.56 -10.30
N ASP A 72 -14.07 -10.92 -11.44
CA ASP A 72 -13.52 -10.62 -12.77
C ASP A 72 -13.40 -9.12 -13.08
N LEU A 73 -14.13 -8.25 -12.37
CA LEU A 73 -14.05 -6.80 -12.51
C LEU A 73 -12.88 -6.16 -11.77
N PHE A 74 -12.13 -6.93 -10.98
CA PHE A 74 -10.90 -6.47 -10.34
C PHE A 74 -9.76 -6.28 -11.35
N TYR A 75 -9.82 -7.01 -12.46
CA TYR A 75 -8.81 -6.97 -13.52
C TYR A 75 -9.26 -6.09 -14.69
N PRO A 76 -8.33 -5.56 -15.49
CA PRO A 76 -8.67 -4.86 -16.72
C PRO A 76 -9.63 -5.67 -17.60
N PHE A 77 -10.62 -5.00 -18.19
CA PHE A 77 -11.70 -5.62 -18.96
C PHE A 77 -11.21 -6.65 -19.99
N GLU A 78 -10.09 -6.33 -20.65
CA GLU A 78 -9.45 -7.15 -21.69
C GLU A 78 -8.93 -8.50 -21.17
N LEU A 79 -8.66 -8.60 -19.86
CA LEU A 79 -8.21 -9.82 -19.18
C LEU A 79 -9.34 -10.61 -18.57
N GLY A 80 -10.57 -10.07 -18.52
CA GLY A 80 -11.70 -10.71 -17.85
C GLY A 80 -12.03 -12.10 -18.40
N ALA A 81 -11.82 -12.35 -19.69
CA ALA A 81 -11.99 -13.69 -20.26
C ALA A 81 -10.98 -14.70 -19.69
N ILE A 82 -9.70 -14.31 -19.59
CA ILE A 82 -8.65 -15.14 -19.01
C ILE A 82 -8.86 -15.35 -17.51
N ALA A 83 -9.25 -14.30 -16.78
CA ALA A 83 -9.56 -14.38 -15.36
C ALA A 83 -10.69 -15.41 -15.11
N ARG A 84 -11.73 -15.40 -15.94
CA ARG A 84 -12.83 -16.38 -15.88
C ARG A 84 -12.39 -17.81 -16.17
N GLU A 85 -11.51 -18.02 -17.15
CA GLU A 85 -10.93 -19.35 -17.44
C GLU A 85 -10.12 -19.89 -16.24
N ARG A 86 -9.61 -19.01 -15.38
CA ARG A 86 -8.91 -19.35 -14.12
C ARG A 86 -9.82 -19.40 -12.90
N GLY A 87 -11.14 -19.42 -13.08
CA GLY A 87 -12.11 -19.50 -11.99
C GLY A 87 -12.44 -18.17 -11.33
N ILE A 88 -11.84 -17.05 -11.76
CA ILE A 88 -12.20 -15.71 -11.29
C ILE A 88 -13.36 -15.20 -12.14
N GLY A 89 -14.55 -15.60 -11.72
CA GLY A 89 -15.83 -15.30 -12.37
C GLY A 89 -16.45 -13.97 -11.95
N SER A 90 -17.73 -13.82 -12.30
CA SER A 90 -18.57 -12.73 -11.77
C SER A 90 -18.89 -12.91 -10.28
N ARG A 91 -18.69 -14.11 -9.72
CA ARG A 91 -18.82 -14.35 -8.28
C ARG A 91 -17.56 -13.87 -7.56
N VAL A 92 -17.73 -13.49 -6.28
CA VAL A 92 -16.60 -13.18 -5.40
C VAL A 92 -15.88 -14.48 -5.05
N VAL A 93 -14.57 -14.51 -5.23
CA VAL A 93 -13.70 -15.66 -4.98
C VAL A 93 -12.52 -15.27 -4.10
N VAL A 94 -12.00 -16.23 -3.36
CA VAL A 94 -10.77 -16.09 -2.58
C VAL A 94 -9.59 -16.08 -3.53
N ARG A 95 -8.78 -15.02 -3.47
CA ARG A 95 -7.62 -14.79 -4.33
C ARG A 95 -6.29 -14.93 -3.61
N HIS A 96 -6.28 -14.75 -2.30
CA HIS A 96 -5.12 -14.96 -1.45
C HIS A 96 -5.61 -15.28 -0.04
N VAL A 97 -4.86 -16.11 0.67
CA VAL A 97 -5.06 -16.43 2.08
C VAL A 97 -3.67 -16.31 2.71
N PHE A 98 -3.55 -15.44 3.71
CA PHE A 98 -2.28 -15.20 4.39
C PHE A 98 -1.96 -16.38 5.29
N GLU A 99 -0.73 -16.90 5.24
CA GLU A 99 -0.31 -18.04 6.07
C GLU A 99 -0.42 -17.69 7.56
N GLY A 100 -1.00 -18.60 8.35
CA GLY A 100 -1.21 -18.42 9.78
C GLY A 100 -2.29 -17.39 10.15
N SER A 101 -3.02 -16.85 9.17
CA SER A 101 -4.13 -15.93 9.42
C SER A 101 -5.43 -16.66 9.80
N PRO A 102 -6.45 -15.96 10.34
CA PRO A 102 -7.71 -16.61 10.73
C PRO A 102 -8.39 -17.41 9.60
N ALA A 103 -8.31 -16.94 8.36
CA ALA A 103 -8.83 -17.64 7.19
C ALA A 103 -8.06 -18.92 6.86
N ASP A 104 -6.74 -18.92 7.03
CA ASP A 104 -5.90 -20.11 6.84
C ASP A 104 -6.22 -21.16 7.90
N GLU A 105 -6.29 -20.75 9.17
CA GLU A 105 -6.64 -21.63 10.29
C GLU A 105 -8.03 -22.25 10.14
N ALA A 106 -8.99 -21.48 9.62
CA ALA A 106 -10.33 -21.95 9.30
C ALA A 106 -10.40 -22.85 8.04
N GLY A 107 -9.29 -22.98 7.31
CA GLY A 107 -9.18 -23.81 6.12
C GLY A 107 -9.86 -23.23 4.88
N LEU A 108 -9.98 -21.89 4.79
CA LEU A 108 -10.37 -21.19 3.58
C LEU A 108 -9.28 -21.36 2.52
N LEU A 109 -9.64 -21.59 1.26
CA LEU A 109 -8.67 -21.88 0.20
C LEU A 109 -8.80 -20.94 -0.99
N LEU A 110 -7.67 -20.71 -1.67
CA LEU A 110 -7.64 -20.07 -2.98
C LEU A 110 -8.67 -20.71 -3.92
N GLY A 111 -9.50 -19.87 -4.54
CA GLY A 111 -10.54 -20.30 -5.50
C GLY A 111 -11.89 -20.64 -4.86
N ASP A 112 -12.00 -20.65 -3.54
CA ASP A 112 -13.30 -20.75 -2.88
C ASP A 112 -14.21 -19.60 -3.31
N VAL A 113 -15.46 -19.94 -3.60
CA VAL A 113 -16.46 -18.99 -4.06
C VAL A 113 -17.29 -18.54 -2.86
N LEU A 114 -17.22 -17.26 -2.51
CA LEU A 114 -17.94 -16.72 -1.35
C LEU A 114 -19.45 -16.64 -1.64
N LEU A 115 -20.27 -17.36 -0.87
CA LEU A 115 -21.74 -17.36 -1.01
C LEU A 115 -22.42 -16.49 0.03
N ARG A 116 -22.01 -16.59 1.30
CA ARG A 116 -22.55 -15.81 2.41
C ARG A 116 -21.47 -15.53 3.47
N VAL A 117 -21.60 -14.39 4.15
CA VAL A 117 -20.83 -14.04 5.35
C VAL A 117 -21.81 -13.54 6.39
N ASN A 118 -21.82 -14.14 7.58
CA ASN A 118 -22.71 -13.81 8.69
C ASN A 118 -24.17 -13.67 8.25
N GLY A 119 -24.63 -14.70 7.51
CA GLY A 119 -25.98 -14.79 6.99
C GLY A 119 -26.29 -13.89 5.78
N LYS A 120 -25.46 -12.89 5.46
CA LYS A 120 -25.67 -11.99 4.32
C LYS A 120 -25.16 -12.63 3.03
N ARG A 121 -25.98 -12.60 1.97
CA ARG A 121 -25.61 -13.14 0.65
C ARG A 121 -24.59 -12.23 -0.03
N VAL A 122 -23.61 -12.86 -0.68
CA VAL A 122 -22.61 -12.16 -1.49
C VAL A 122 -23.14 -11.99 -2.92
N PRO A 123 -23.26 -10.75 -3.43
CA PRO A 123 -23.71 -10.51 -4.79
C PRO A 123 -22.67 -10.92 -5.84
N ARG A 124 -23.07 -10.85 -7.12
CA ARG A 124 -22.19 -11.11 -8.29
C ARG A 124 -22.04 -9.84 -9.15
N GLY A 125 -21.11 -9.87 -10.09
CA GLY A 125 -20.84 -8.79 -11.03
C GLY A 125 -20.46 -7.49 -10.32
N GLU A 126 -20.92 -6.36 -10.83
CA GLU A 126 -20.62 -5.03 -10.27
C GLU A 126 -21.05 -4.88 -8.81
N GLN A 127 -22.16 -5.51 -8.42
CA GLN A 127 -22.60 -5.52 -7.03
C GLN A 127 -21.67 -6.33 -6.13
N GLY A 128 -21.07 -7.40 -6.66
CA GLY A 128 -20.05 -8.18 -5.96
C GLY A 128 -18.77 -7.38 -5.74
N ALA A 129 -18.29 -6.67 -6.77
CA ALA A 129 -17.14 -5.78 -6.66
C ALA A 129 -17.39 -4.65 -5.63
N SER A 130 -18.56 -4.00 -5.70
CA SER A 130 -18.96 -2.97 -4.74
C SER A 130 -19.08 -3.51 -3.32
N PHE A 131 -19.57 -4.74 -3.18
CA PHE A 131 -19.72 -5.41 -1.89
C PHE A 131 -18.35 -5.67 -1.23
N ILE A 132 -17.34 -6.12 -1.99
CA ILE A 132 -15.97 -6.32 -1.49
C ILE A 132 -15.42 -5.01 -0.88
N VAL A 133 -15.44 -3.93 -1.66
CA VAL A 133 -14.82 -2.64 -1.27
C VAL A 133 -15.58 -1.94 -0.14
N GLY A 134 -16.90 -2.04 -0.11
CA GLY A 134 -17.75 -1.23 0.76
C GLY A 134 -18.34 -1.94 1.99
N ASN A 135 -18.66 -3.24 1.85
CA ASN A 135 -19.53 -3.94 2.78
C ASN A 135 -18.86 -5.13 3.46
N LEU A 136 -18.06 -5.91 2.74
CA LEU A 136 -17.48 -7.16 3.23
C LEU A 136 -16.66 -6.94 4.51
N LYS A 137 -15.81 -5.92 4.55
CA LYS A 137 -15.02 -5.57 5.74
C LYS A 137 -15.84 -5.30 7.01
N LYS A 138 -17.08 -4.82 6.85
CA LYS A 138 -18.00 -4.54 7.97
C LYS A 138 -18.72 -5.78 8.47
N LEU A 139 -18.52 -6.93 7.83
CA LEU A 139 -19.13 -8.19 8.21
C LEU A 139 -18.23 -9.02 9.09
N TRP A 140 -16.92 -8.75 9.09
CA TRP A 140 -15.97 -9.37 10.01
C TRP A 140 -16.13 -8.73 11.38
N LEU A 141 -16.64 -9.51 12.33
CA LEU A 141 -16.87 -9.12 13.71
C LEU A 141 -15.72 -9.69 14.53
N VAL A 142 -14.94 -8.80 15.14
CA VAL A 142 -13.85 -9.18 16.05
C VAL A 142 -14.46 -9.70 17.34
N ASP A 143 -13.83 -10.69 17.96
CA ASP A 143 -14.28 -11.39 19.17
C ASP A 143 -15.63 -12.15 19.02
N GLU A 144 -16.13 -12.30 17.80
CA GLU A 144 -17.33 -13.07 17.47
C GLU A 144 -17.01 -14.10 16.37
N PRO A 145 -17.63 -15.29 16.40
CA PRO A 145 -17.46 -16.28 15.34
C PRO A 145 -18.10 -15.76 14.03
N ASN A 146 -17.35 -15.78 12.93
CA ASN A 146 -17.88 -15.38 11.62
C ASN A 146 -18.20 -16.61 10.77
N ILE A 147 -19.49 -16.81 10.48
CA ILE A 147 -19.94 -17.95 9.68
C ILE A 147 -19.90 -17.59 8.19
N VAL A 148 -19.07 -18.32 7.45
CA VAL A 148 -18.80 -18.11 6.04
C VAL A 148 -19.23 -19.33 5.25
N LEU A 149 -20.17 -19.14 4.34
CA LEU A 149 -20.57 -20.19 3.40
C LEU A 149 -19.81 -20.00 2.08
N VAL A 150 -19.06 -21.02 1.68
CA VAL A 150 -18.33 -21.05 0.40
C VAL A 150 -18.80 -22.21 -0.48
N ASP A 151 -18.65 -22.05 -1.80
CA ASP A 151 -18.69 -23.15 -2.76
C ASP A 151 -17.25 -23.50 -3.13
N ARG A 152 -16.85 -24.73 -2.77
CA ARG A 152 -15.56 -25.33 -3.10
C ARG A 152 -15.82 -26.47 -4.08
N ASN A 153 -15.50 -26.25 -5.34
CA ASN A 153 -15.64 -27.27 -6.41
C ASN A 153 -17.05 -27.87 -6.50
N GLY A 154 -18.09 -27.05 -6.35
CA GLY A 154 -19.50 -27.45 -6.42
C GLY A 154 -20.07 -27.98 -5.10
N ARG A 155 -19.29 -27.97 -4.01
CA ARG A 155 -19.74 -28.35 -2.67
C ARG A 155 -19.83 -27.13 -1.78
N GLU A 156 -21.00 -26.93 -1.17
CA GLU A 156 -21.15 -25.91 -0.13
C GLU A 156 -20.47 -26.36 1.16
N LEU A 157 -19.61 -25.50 1.70
CA LEU A 157 -18.90 -25.67 2.97
C LEU A 157 -19.18 -24.46 3.84
N GLU A 158 -19.56 -24.70 5.08
CA GLU A 158 -19.66 -23.67 6.11
C GLU A 158 -18.38 -23.69 6.93
N LEU A 159 -17.71 -22.54 6.99
CA LEU A 159 -16.48 -22.31 7.74
C LEU A 159 -16.77 -21.29 8.83
N GLU A 160 -16.24 -21.53 10.02
CA GLU A 160 -16.20 -20.54 11.10
C GLU A 160 -14.82 -19.90 11.06
N ILE A 161 -14.78 -18.60 10.81
CA ILE A 161 -13.54 -17.83 10.66
C ILE A 161 -13.52 -16.76 11.74
N ASP A 162 -12.45 -16.72 12.53
CA ASP A 162 -12.23 -15.61 13.45
C ASP A 162 -11.87 -14.34 12.68
N ALA A 163 -12.02 -13.18 13.31
CA ALA A 163 -11.56 -11.92 12.75
C ALA A 163 -10.69 -11.19 13.76
N GLU A 164 -9.65 -10.55 13.26
CA GLU A 164 -8.75 -9.72 14.05
C GLU A 164 -8.84 -8.25 13.63
N ASN A 165 -8.41 -7.36 14.53
CA ASN A 165 -8.29 -5.95 14.18
C ASN A 165 -7.06 -5.73 13.31
N SER A 166 -7.28 -5.26 12.09
CA SER A 166 -6.19 -4.86 11.18
C SER A 166 -6.55 -3.62 10.38
N VAL A 167 -5.56 -3.04 9.71
CA VAL A 167 -5.75 -1.93 8.79
C VAL A 167 -6.34 -2.43 7.48
N TYR A 168 -7.38 -1.76 6.99
CA TYR A 168 -8.01 -2.15 5.74
C TYR A 168 -7.33 -1.51 4.52
N TYR A 169 -6.94 -2.33 3.57
CA TYR A 169 -6.47 -1.91 2.25
C TYR A 169 -6.94 -2.88 1.15
N SER A 170 -6.92 -2.40 -0.09
CA SER A 170 -7.15 -3.21 -1.29
C SER A 170 -6.05 -2.88 -2.30
N VAL A 171 -5.38 -3.88 -2.86
CA VAL A 171 -4.23 -3.68 -3.75
C VAL A 171 -4.68 -3.82 -5.20
N VAL A 172 -4.53 -2.78 -5.99
CA VAL A 172 -4.82 -2.82 -7.43
C VAL A 172 -3.53 -2.62 -8.21
N VAL A 173 -3.05 -3.65 -8.89
CA VAL A 173 -1.90 -3.52 -9.79
C VAL A 173 -2.40 -3.18 -11.19
N THR A 174 -1.97 -2.05 -11.73
CA THR A 174 -2.54 -1.45 -12.95
C THR A 174 -1.46 -0.82 -13.82
N PRO A 175 -1.58 -0.89 -15.15
CA PRO A 175 -0.68 -0.13 -16.04
C PRO A 175 -1.08 1.33 -16.22
N PHE A 176 -2.24 1.73 -15.68
CA PHE A 176 -2.85 3.01 -15.99
C PHE A 176 -2.55 4.09 -14.94
N LEU A 177 -1.59 3.84 -14.04
CA LEU A 177 -1.24 4.79 -12.97
C LEU A 177 -0.50 6.03 -13.51
N GLY A 178 0.02 5.94 -14.75
CA GLY A 178 0.80 6.99 -15.40
C GLY A 178 2.30 6.84 -15.15
N GLU A 179 3.12 7.47 -15.99
CA GLU A 179 4.59 7.31 -15.98
C GLU A 179 5.26 7.86 -14.71
N GLU A 180 4.61 8.77 -13.98
CA GLU A 180 5.23 9.48 -12.84
C GLU A 180 4.95 8.86 -11.46
N ALA A 181 3.99 7.93 -11.33
CA ALA A 181 3.57 7.40 -10.04
C ALA A 181 3.73 5.87 -9.97
N LEU A 182 4.62 5.40 -9.08
CA LEU A 182 4.76 3.98 -8.76
C LEU A 182 3.60 3.45 -7.91
N VAL A 183 3.08 4.29 -7.02
CA VAL A 183 2.00 3.94 -6.10
C VAL A 183 1.09 5.14 -5.82
N HIS A 184 -0.20 4.88 -5.62
CA HIS A 184 -1.18 5.89 -5.22
C HIS A 184 -2.13 5.33 -4.14
N ALA A 185 -2.22 6.00 -2.98
CA ALA A 185 -3.08 5.59 -1.88
C ALA A 185 -4.37 6.44 -1.80
N GLU A 186 -5.53 5.79 -1.94
CA GLU A 186 -6.83 6.46 -1.89
C GLU A 186 -7.50 6.47 -0.52
N GLY A 187 -7.01 5.69 0.46
CA GLY A 187 -7.60 5.49 1.79
C GLY A 187 -8.48 4.22 1.90
N LYS A 188 -8.69 3.52 0.78
CA LYS A 188 -9.41 2.24 0.72
C LYS A 188 -8.75 1.27 -0.24
N ALA A 189 -8.27 1.79 -1.36
CA ALA A 189 -7.48 1.08 -2.34
C ALA A 189 -6.12 1.77 -2.50
N ILE A 190 -5.11 0.96 -2.75
CA ILE A 190 -3.75 1.37 -3.07
C ILE A 190 -3.46 0.81 -4.45
N TYR A 191 -3.13 1.71 -5.38
CA TYR A 191 -2.86 1.37 -6.77
C TYR A 191 -1.36 1.33 -6.98
N PHE A 192 -0.87 0.26 -7.59
CA PHE A 192 0.53 0.06 -7.93
C PHE A 192 0.70 0.02 -9.45
N SER A 193 1.75 0.67 -9.96
CA SER A 193 2.12 0.62 -11.37
C SER A 193 2.72 -0.74 -11.71
N LEU A 194 2.13 -1.47 -12.66
CA LEU A 194 2.68 -2.77 -13.07
C LEU A 194 4.07 -2.62 -13.71
N GLU A 195 4.22 -1.63 -14.59
CA GLU A 195 5.47 -1.36 -15.30
C GLU A 195 6.51 -0.79 -14.34
N GLY A 196 6.08 0.08 -13.42
CA GLY A 196 6.97 0.68 -12.42
C GLY A 196 7.55 -0.34 -11.43
N LEU A 197 6.90 -1.49 -11.25
CA LEU A 197 7.37 -2.57 -10.39
C LEU A 197 8.32 -3.55 -11.09
N GLU A 198 8.53 -3.47 -12.41
CA GLU A 198 9.37 -4.44 -13.14
C GLU A 198 10.83 -4.49 -12.63
N ASP A 199 11.35 -3.33 -12.21
CA ASP A 199 12.75 -3.17 -11.76
C ASP A 199 12.88 -2.96 -10.24
N VAL A 200 11.81 -3.18 -9.47
CA VAL A 200 11.82 -2.99 -8.02
C VAL A 200 12.27 -4.30 -7.35
N GLU A 201 13.38 -4.25 -6.64
CA GLU A 201 13.85 -5.38 -5.83
C GLU A 201 12.92 -5.65 -4.65
N GLU A 202 12.95 -6.86 -4.09
CA GLU A 202 12.08 -7.25 -2.98
C GLU A 202 12.24 -6.34 -1.75
N ALA A 203 13.49 -6.00 -1.39
CA ALA A 203 13.77 -5.06 -0.31
C ALA A 203 13.18 -3.66 -0.56
N GLU A 204 13.22 -3.21 -1.82
CA GLU A 204 12.65 -1.92 -2.24
C GLU A 204 11.12 -1.93 -2.28
N LEU A 205 10.51 -3.09 -2.58
CA LEU A 205 9.06 -3.25 -2.55
C LEU A 205 8.50 -2.96 -1.17
N HIS A 206 9.20 -3.40 -0.11
CA HIS A 206 8.82 -3.08 1.26
C HIS A 206 8.77 -1.57 1.51
N TYR A 207 9.75 -0.81 1.00
CA TYR A 207 9.78 0.65 1.15
C TYR A 207 8.57 1.31 0.49
N LEU A 208 8.22 0.86 -0.72
CA LEU A 208 7.05 1.34 -1.44
C LEU A 208 5.74 0.99 -0.71
N CYS A 209 5.63 -0.24 -0.22
CA CYS A 209 4.46 -0.72 0.53
C CYS A 209 4.28 0.04 1.84
N ALA A 210 5.34 0.23 2.64
CA ALA A 210 5.28 0.94 3.91
C ALA A 210 4.82 2.39 3.72
N HIS A 211 5.44 3.10 2.76
CA HIS A 211 5.05 4.46 2.43
C HIS A 211 3.58 4.56 2.00
N ALA A 212 3.12 3.63 1.15
CA ALA A 212 1.74 3.62 0.67
C ALA A 212 0.72 3.24 1.75
N LEU A 213 1.04 2.28 2.60
CA LEU A 213 0.17 1.82 3.68
C LEU A 213 -0.02 2.90 4.73
N VAL A 214 1.08 3.56 5.16
CA VAL A 214 1.03 4.71 6.05
C VAL A 214 0.17 5.82 5.45
N GLN A 215 0.36 6.15 4.17
CA GLN A 215 -0.50 7.13 3.50
C GLN A 215 -1.97 6.72 3.51
N ASN A 216 -2.27 5.43 3.30
CA ASN A 216 -3.63 4.91 3.29
C ASN A 216 -4.29 5.01 4.68
N VAL A 217 -3.59 4.60 5.74
CA VAL A 217 -4.08 4.56 7.13
C VAL A 217 -4.23 5.96 7.72
N MET A 218 -3.26 6.84 7.44
CA MET A 218 -3.25 8.17 8.06
C MET A 218 -4.17 9.16 7.33
N LYS A 219 -4.63 8.88 6.10
CA LYS A 219 -5.45 9.80 5.29
C LYS A 219 -6.72 10.28 5.99
N HIS A 220 -7.40 9.41 6.75
CA HIS A 220 -8.65 9.76 7.41
C HIS A 220 -8.44 10.58 8.71
N ALA A 221 -7.42 10.26 9.52
CA ALA A 221 -6.99 11.11 10.64
C ALA A 221 -6.65 12.53 10.14
N ARG A 222 -5.96 12.61 8.99
CA ARG A 222 -5.58 13.86 8.31
C ARG A 222 -6.80 14.67 7.81
N MET A 223 -7.90 14.02 7.40
CA MET A 223 -9.13 14.71 6.98
C MET A 223 -9.94 15.28 8.16
N LYS A 224 -9.75 14.76 9.38
CA LYS A 224 -10.44 15.21 10.60
C LYS A 224 -9.75 16.38 11.32
N GLY A 225 -8.58 16.84 10.85
CA GLY A 225 -7.96 18.09 11.30
C GLY A 225 -6.92 17.98 12.42
N GLN A 226 -6.27 16.82 12.59
CA GLN A 226 -5.05 16.68 13.40
C GLN A 226 -3.88 17.39 12.68
N ASN A 227 -3.89 18.73 12.69
CA ASN A 227 -2.94 19.59 11.97
C ASN A 227 -1.66 19.92 12.77
N GLU A 228 -1.58 19.48 14.03
CA GLU A 228 -0.44 19.78 14.92
C GLU A 228 0.82 18.99 14.51
N LEU A 229 0.66 17.77 13.98
CA LEU A 229 1.75 16.90 13.50
C LEU A 229 2.57 17.46 12.30
N ILE A 230 1.95 18.25 11.44
CA ILE A 230 2.63 18.75 10.23
C ILE A 230 3.51 19.96 10.59
N GLY A 231 3.10 20.72 11.61
CA GLY A 231 3.75 21.95 12.03
C GLY A 231 5.18 21.74 12.50
N GLY A 232 5.39 20.90 13.52
CA GLY A 232 6.73 20.76 14.08
C GLY A 232 7.73 19.99 13.19
N LEU A 233 7.29 19.24 12.17
CA LEU A 233 8.10 18.28 11.40
C LEU A 233 8.87 19.11 10.38
N VAL A 234 8.14 20.07 9.82
CA VAL A 234 8.69 21.18 9.05
C VAL A 234 9.64 22.02 9.92
N ASP A 235 9.29 22.32 11.17
CA ASP A 235 10.18 23.09 12.06
C ASP A 235 11.48 22.33 12.42
N MET A 236 11.42 21.01 12.62
CA MET A 236 12.60 20.15 12.82
C MET A 236 13.53 20.20 11.59
N ALA A 237 13.00 20.05 10.38
CA ALA A 237 13.77 20.11 9.15
C ALA A 237 14.41 21.50 8.93
N ALA A 238 13.70 22.58 9.26
CA ALA A 238 14.23 23.95 9.13
C ALA A 238 15.40 24.25 10.10
N MET A 239 15.36 23.67 11.31
CA MET A 239 16.40 23.82 12.33
C MET A 239 17.74 23.23 11.89
N LEU A 240 17.73 22.07 11.21
CA LEU A 240 18.96 21.37 10.76
C LEU A 240 19.83 22.23 9.82
N TYR A 241 19.23 23.16 9.09
CA TYR A 241 19.96 24.08 8.21
C TYR A 241 20.23 25.45 8.85
N GLY A 242 20.10 25.56 10.17
CA GLY A 242 20.40 26.79 10.92
C GLY A 242 19.39 27.93 10.66
N VAL A 243 18.20 27.61 10.18
CA VAL A 243 17.14 28.61 9.94
C VAL A 243 16.24 28.65 11.17
N ASN A 244 16.45 29.65 12.04
CA ASN A 244 15.57 29.90 13.18
C ASN A 244 14.22 30.45 12.67
N THR A 245 13.17 29.62 12.63
CA THR A 245 11.87 30.00 12.05
C THR A 245 10.92 30.72 13.00
N GLY A 246 11.25 30.85 14.30
CA GLY A 246 10.55 31.72 15.26
C GLY A 246 9.02 31.60 15.30
N GLY A 247 8.44 30.45 14.93
CA GLY A 247 6.99 30.25 14.85
C GLY A 247 6.25 31.04 13.77
N VAL A 248 6.96 31.66 12.81
CA VAL A 248 6.37 32.63 11.85
C VAL A 248 5.78 31.97 10.58
N PHE A 249 5.86 30.64 10.42
CA PHE A 249 5.47 29.97 9.17
C PHE A 249 4.08 29.29 9.15
N GLY A 250 3.25 29.45 10.18
CA GLY A 250 1.86 28.98 10.20
C GLY A 250 0.92 29.53 9.09
N ASN A 251 1.41 30.43 8.23
CA ASN A 251 0.63 31.06 7.15
C ASN A 251 1.12 30.75 5.72
N PHE A 252 2.00 29.77 5.51
CA PHE A 252 2.42 29.37 4.15
C PHE A 252 1.48 28.30 3.55
N GLY A 253 1.04 28.55 2.32
CA GLY A 253 -0.08 27.85 1.68
C GLY A 253 0.15 26.39 1.27
N ARG A 254 -0.86 25.82 0.59
CA ARG A 254 -1.07 24.40 0.20
C ARG A 254 0.17 23.56 -0.19
N ASN A 255 1.25 24.15 -0.68
CA ASN A 255 2.45 23.42 -1.11
C ASN A 255 3.37 23.03 0.06
N ALA A 256 3.50 23.85 1.10
CA ALA A 256 4.27 23.50 2.29
C ALA A 256 3.58 22.37 3.07
N TYR A 257 2.24 22.44 3.14
CA TYR A 257 1.37 21.40 3.68
C TYR A 257 1.60 20.04 2.98
N LYS A 258 1.68 20.01 1.65
CA LYS A 258 1.98 18.80 0.87
C LYS A 258 3.37 18.21 1.16
N SER A 259 4.40 19.05 1.29
CA SER A 259 5.76 18.59 1.54
C SER A 259 5.91 17.98 2.92
N GLY A 260 5.35 18.62 3.95
CA GLY A 260 5.35 18.10 5.33
C GLY A 260 4.69 16.72 5.44
N PHE A 261 3.60 16.49 4.70
CA PHE A 261 2.92 15.20 4.68
C PHE A 261 3.74 14.04 4.11
N LEU A 262 4.51 14.31 3.06
CA LEU A 262 5.36 13.28 2.47
C LEU A 262 6.44 12.89 3.47
N ILE A 263 7.06 13.87 4.13
CA ILE A 263 8.06 13.66 5.19
C ILE A 263 7.47 12.83 6.34
N GLU A 264 6.29 13.21 6.84
CA GLU A 264 5.58 12.46 7.89
C GLU A 264 5.33 11.01 7.49
N SER A 265 4.91 10.79 6.24
CA SER A 265 4.62 9.43 5.75
C SER A 265 5.88 8.58 5.64
N ASP A 266 7.01 9.18 5.27
CA ASP A 266 8.30 8.47 5.25
C ASP A 266 8.81 8.14 6.64
N LEU A 267 8.66 9.06 7.58
CA LEU A 267 9.04 8.84 8.96
C LEU A 267 8.29 7.64 9.54
N LEU A 268 6.96 7.65 9.44
CA LEU A 268 6.12 6.56 9.96
C LEU A 268 6.41 5.25 9.21
N ALA A 269 6.74 5.32 7.92
CA ALA A 269 7.16 4.16 7.13
C ALA A 269 8.50 3.60 7.63
N LEU A 270 9.50 4.44 7.93
CA LEU A 270 10.79 4.02 8.49
C LEU A 270 10.62 3.30 9.83
N TYR A 271 9.75 3.80 10.71
CA TYR A 271 9.41 3.12 11.94
C TYR A 271 8.74 1.76 11.69
N ALA A 272 7.75 1.70 10.79
CA ALA A 272 7.06 0.45 10.46
C ALA A 272 8.02 -0.59 9.86
N LEU A 273 8.91 -0.16 8.95
CA LEU A 273 9.94 -1.01 8.36
C LEU A 273 10.90 -1.54 9.42
N SER A 274 11.41 -0.66 10.29
CA SER A 274 12.35 -1.07 11.34
C SER A 274 11.72 -2.04 12.33
N SER A 275 10.46 -1.84 12.71
CA SER A 275 9.75 -2.74 13.64
C SER A 275 9.45 -4.09 13.00
N GLY A 276 9.15 -4.10 11.70
CA GLY A 276 9.05 -5.31 10.87
C GLY A 276 10.40 -6.00 10.57
N GLY A 277 11.52 -5.51 11.11
CA GLY A 277 12.84 -6.11 10.93
C GLY A 277 13.47 -5.88 9.54
N ILE A 278 12.98 -4.88 8.79
CA ILE A 278 13.46 -4.54 7.46
C ILE A 278 14.57 -3.48 7.58
N ASP A 279 15.64 -3.64 6.80
CA ASP A 279 16.71 -2.65 6.74
C ASP A 279 16.16 -1.28 6.31
N ILE A 280 16.56 -0.22 7.00
CA ILE A 280 16.11 1.14 6.70
C ILE A 280 17.23 2.02 6.14
N GLU A 281 18.48 1.57 6.18
CA GLU A 281 19.64 2.38 5.77
C GLU A 281 19.59 2.73 4.28
N SER A 282 19.01 1.86 3.45
CA SER A 282 18.89 2.07 2.00
C SER A 282 17.67 2.89 1.61
N TYR A 283 16.73 3.14 2.53
CA TYR A 283 15.48 3.85 2.27
C TYR A 283 15.69 5.27 1.70
N PRO A 284 16.62 6.11 2.21
CA PRO A 284 16.86 7.44 1.64
C PRO A 284 17.46 7.38 0.23
N VAL A 285 18.32 6.40 -0.05
CA VAL A 285 18.94 6.21 -1.37
C VAL A 285 17.87 5.82 -2.38
N TYR A 286 17.02 4.87 -2.02
CA TYR A 286 15.88 4.43 -2.83
C TYR A 286 14.99 5.60 -3.28
N TRP A 287 14.65 6.50 -2.35
CA TRP A 287 13.83 7.69 -2.65
C TRP A 287 14.62 8.78 -3.37
N GLU A 288 15.89 9.00 -3.03
CA GLU A 288 16.72 10.01 -3.68
C GLU A 288 16.83 9.76 -5.19
N GLU A 289 17.02 8.50 -5.61
CA GLU A 289 17.06 8.13 -7.03
C GLU A 289 15.76 8.46 -7.76
N ARG A 290 14.62 8.21 -7.12
CA ARG A 290 13.29 8.41 -7.71
C ARG A 290 12.80 9.86 -7.67
N LEU A 291 13.35 10.69 -6.80
CA LEU A 291 12.95 12.09 -6.63
C LEU A 291 13.78 13.09 -7.44
N LYS A 292 14.84 12.63 -8.09
CA LYS A 292 15.67 13.43 -8.99
C LYS A 292 14.90 13.77 -10.27
N ASP A 293 15.05 14.99 -10.76
CA ASP A 293 14.49 15.41 -12.04
C ASP A 293 15.24 14.77 -13.22
N GLY A 294 14.79 15.01 -14.46
CA GLY A 294 15.46 14.47 -15.67
C GLY A 294 16.90 14.96 -15.88
N ARG A 295 17.43 15.85 -15.03
CA ARG A 295 18.83 16.28 -15.01
C ARG A 295 19.61 15.66 -13.84
N GLY A 296 18.98 14.78 -13.06
CA GLY A 296 19.58 14.13 -11.90
C GLY A 296 19.61 15.02 -10.64
N LEU A 297 18.83 16.10 -10.58
CA LEU A 297 18.86 17.06 -9.46
C LEU A 297 17.63 16.92 -8.56
N LEU A 298 17.85 16.95 -7.24
CA LEU A 298 16.77 17.08 -6.26
C LEU A 298 16.29 18.54 -6.17
N SER A 299 14.98 18.71 -6.07
CA SER A 299 14.42 19.98 -5.62
C SER A 299 14.77 20.22 -4.15
N ARG A 300 14.72 21.47 -3.68
CA ARG A 300 14.94 21.79 -2.26
C ARG A 300 14.00 21.00 -1.33
N ALA A 301 12.72 20.90 -1.68
CA ALA A 301 11.74 20.16 -0.88
C ALA A 301 12.06 18.65 -0.82
N ASN A 302 12.54 18.07 -1.93
CA ASN A 302 12.96 16.66 -1.94
C ASN A 302 14.26 16.46 -1.16
N GLN A 303 15.20 17.42 -1.21
CA GLN A 303 16.40 17.38 -0.38
C GLN A 303 16.05 17.38 1.11
N GLU A 304 15.17 18.29 1.54
CA GLU A 304 14.65 18.36 2.91
C GLU A 304 13.98 17.04 3.32
N ARG A 305 13.22 16.41 2.41
CA ARG A 305 12.61 15.09 2.63
C ARG A 305 13.65 13.99 2.84
N ILE A 306 14.71 13.91 2.02
CA ILE A 306 15.78 12.92 2.15
C ILE A 306 16.57 13.12 3.45
N ASP A 307 16.86 14.37 3.82
CA ASP A 307 17.63 14.66 5.03
C ASP A 307 16.81 14.35 6.31
N ALA A 308 15.48 14.56 6.27
CA ALA A 308 14.58 14.10 7.34
C ALA A 308 14.58 12.57 7.50
N MET A 309 14.59 11.80 6.41
CA MET A 309 14.69 10.33 6.48
C MET A 309 15.98 9.89 7.19
N ARG A 310 17.12 10.49 6.85
CA ARG A 310 18.43 10.18 7.48
C ARG A 310 18.45 10.48 8.98
N GLN A 311 17.81 11.58 9.38
CA GLN A 311 17.69 11.94 10.79
C GLN A 311 16.85 10.91 11.56
N VAL A 312 15.71 10.50 11.01
CA VAL A 312 14.84 9.49 11.63
C VAL A 312 15.54 8.15 11.76
N ILE A 313 16.33 7.75 10.75
CA ILE A 313 17.16 6.53 10.84
C ILE A 313 18.14 6.61 12.02
N SER A 314 18.80 7.77 12.20
CA SER A 314 19.71 8.00 13.33
C SER A 314 18.97 7.96 14.68
N GLU A 315 17.76 8.50 14.74
CA GLU A 315 16.90 8.42 15.93
C GLU A 315 16.49 6.98 16.25
N ILE A 316 16.06 6.20 15.26
CA ILE A 316 15.71 4.79 15.42
C ILE A 316 16.93 3.99 15.91
N ALA A 317 18.13 4.29 15.40
CA ALA A 317 19.37 3.68 15.86
C ALA A 317 19.64 4.02 17.35
N ALA A 318 19.49 5.28 17.74
CA ALA A 318 19.65 5.70 19.13
C ALA A 318 18.63 5.03 20.07
N LYS A 319 17.34 4.95 19.68
CA LYS A 319 16.31 4.21 20.43
C LYS A 319 16.70 2.74 20.60
N ARG A 320 17.22 2.11 19.55
CA ARG A 320 17.69 0.72 19.57
C ARG A 320 18.86 0.52 20.54
N GLU A 321 19.84 1.42 20.53
CA GLU A 321 20.99 1.39 21.45
C GLU A 321 20.58 1.59 22.91
N ALA A 322 19.62 2.49 23.15
CA ALA A 322 19.05 2.76 24.46
C ALA A 322 18.09 1.65 24.98
N GLY A 323 17.74 0.67 24.13
CA GLY A 323 16.74 -0.35 24.46
C GLY A 323 15.31 0.20 24.57
N GLU A 324 15.05 1.35 23.96
CA GLU A 324 13.72 1.96 23.91
C GLU A 324 12.83 1.28 22.85
N PRO A 325 11.50 1.32 23.00
CA PRO A 325 10.59 0.85 21.97
C PRO A 325 10.80 1.59 20.65
N ILE A 326 10.91 0.85 19.53
CA ILE A 326 10.94 1.41 18.18
C ILE A 326 9.49 1.72 17.77
N TYR A 327 8.98 2.84 18.29
CA TYR A 327 7.63 3.28 18.02
C TYR A 327 7.59 4.81 17.93
N PRO A 328 6.84 5.39 16.98
CA PRO A 328 6.83 6.81 16.71
C PRO A 328 5.88 7.57 17.67
N THR A 329 5.97 7.34 18.99
CA THR A 329 5.05 7.93 19.98
C THR A 329 4.94 9.45 19.81
N GLU A 330 6.10 10.12 19.68
CA GLU A 330 6.19 11.57 19.56
C GLU A 330 5.46 12.11 18.32
N TYR A 331 5.41 11.31 17.25
CA TYR A 331 4.79 11.69 15.98
C TYR A 331 3.31 11.32 15.93
N LEU A 332 2.84 10.38 16.74
CA LEU A 332 1.43 10.00 16.77
C LEU A 332 0.62 10.82 17.77
N SER A 333 1.25 11.31 18.84
CA SER A 333 0.56 12.09 19.90
C SER A 333 0.22 13.52 19.49
N GLY A 334 0.94 14.10 18.51
CA GLY A 334 0.79 15.51 18.15
C GLY A 334 1.34 16.49 19.19
N GLU A 335 1.80 16.01 20.35
CA GLU A 335 2.33 16.79 21.47
C GLU A 335 3.85 16.92 21.41
N TRP A 336 4.36 17.80 20.55
CA TRP A 336 5.81 17.99 20.45
C TRP A 336 6.10 19.44 20.12
N THR A 337 7.08 19.98 20.84
CA THR A 337 7.59 21.32 20.64
C THR A 337 9.07 21.27 20.31
N LEU A 338 9.58 22.32 19.65
CA LEU A 338 11.00 22.46 19.33
C LEU A 338 11.92 22.32 20.57
N ASP A 339 11.43 22.64 21.76
CA ASP A 339 12.21 22.54 23.00
C ASP A 339 12.39 21.09 23.48
N ASP A 340 11.44 20.19 23.19
CA ASP A 340 11.53 18.78 23.60
C ASP A 340 12.64 18.02 22.85
N LEU A 341 12.85 18.36 21.57
CA LEU A 341 13.90 17.79 20.73
C LEU A 341 15.27 18.41 21.00
N ARG A 342 15.35 19.71 21.31
CA ARG A 342 16.63 20.36 21.67
C ARG A 342 17.25 19.71 22.90
N ASN A 343 16.42 19.43 23.91
CA ASN A 343 16.88 18.76 25.13
C ASN A 343 17.38 17.32 24.85
N LYS A 344 16.78 16.60 23.89
CA LYS A 344 17.21 15.24 23.48
C LYS A 344 18.49 15.24 22.62
N ALA A 345 18.62 16.19 21.69
CA ALA A 345 19.81 16.31 20.83
C ALA A 345 21.03 16.78 21.64
N GLU A 346 20.85 17.73 22.56
CA GLU A 346 21.90 18.16 23.48
C GLU A 346 22.35 17.03 24.42
N SER A 347 21.43 16.16 24.88
CA SER A 347 21.79 15.00 25.72
C SER A 347 22.55 13.90 24.98
N LEU A 348 22.23 13.66 23.69
CA LEU A 348 22.94 12.68 22.86
C LEU A 348 24.37 13.13 22.53
N ASP A 349 24.58 14.43 22.30
CA ASP A 349 25.92 15.01 22.07
C ASP A 349 26.79 15.04 23.35
N THR A 350 26.17 15.06 24.54
CA THR A 350 26.92 14.99 25.81
C THR A 350 27.35 13.57 26.17
N GLU A 351 26.59 12.53 25.82
CA GLU A 351 26.99 11.14 26.05
C GLU A 351 28.08 10.65 25.08
N LEU A 352 28.15 11.20 23.86
CA LEU A 352 29.19 10.91 22.88
C LEU A 352 30.53 11.62 23.13
N THR A 353 30.54 12.64 24.01
CA THR A 353 31.76 13.40 24.35
C THR A 353 32.42 12.96 25.66
N ASP A 354 31.78 12.08 26.43
CA ASP A 354 32.27 11.54 27.71
C ASP A 354 32.76 10.06 27.64
N VAL A 355 33.08 9.55 26.43
CA VAL A 355 33.77 8.24 26.22
C VAL A 355 35.18 8.42 25.68
#